data_AF-A0A8T9T466-F1
#
_entry.id   AF-A0A8T9T466-F1
#
_cell.length_a   1.000
_cell.length_b   1.000
_cell.length_c   1.000
_cell.angle_alpha   90.00
_cell.angle_beta   90.00
_cell.angle_gamma   90.00
#
_symmetry.space_group_name_H-M   'P 1'
#
loop_
_entity.id
_entity.type
_entity.pdbx_description
1 polymer ?
#
loop_
_entity_poly.entity_id
_entity_poly.type
_entity_poly.pdbx_seq_one_letter_code
_entity_poly.pdbx_strand_id
1 'polypeptide(L)'
;MAHSYFTTQPPDLPVAEITARRRRQRHAEWGVAVARMGGASLDDSIIAGLQAYINGILSIEELTRIESEQQPSPAYLATLTRHRLSGS
;
A
#
# COMPACT_ATOMS: atom_id res chain seq x y z
N MET A 1 13.78 11.14 16.60
CA MET A 1 13.98 11.35 15.14
C MET A 1 12.82 10.65 14.45
N ALA A 2 11.98 11.35 13.70
CA ALA A 2 10.92 10.71 12.95
C ALA A 2 11.57 9.84 11.86
N HIS A 3 11.47 8.51 11.97
CA HIS A 3 11.91 7.63 10.90
C HIS A 3 10.99 7.85 9.70
N SER A 4 11.52 8.45 8.64
CA SER A 4 10.83 8.51 7.35
C SER A 4 10.79 7.08 6.78
N TYR A 5 9.60 6.60 6.46
CA TYR A 5 9.41 5.32 5.78
C TYR A 5 9.95 5.33 4.35
N PHE A 6 10.15 6.51 3.77
CA PHE A 6 10.47 6.70 2.36
C PHE A 6 11.80 7.40 2.17
N THR A 7 12.48 7.05 1.09
CA THR A 7 13.75 7.64 0.68
C THR A 7 13.56 9.06 0.18
N THR A 8 14.57 9.91 0.40
CA THR A 8 14.58 11.28 -0.09
C THR A 8 14.55 11.33 -1.62
N GLN A 9 13.84 12.31 -2.18
CA GLN A 9 13.73 12.48 -3.62
C GLN A 9 15.06 12.98 -4.21
N PRO A 10 15.47 12.51 -5.41
CA PRO A 10 16.66 13.01 -6.09
C PRO A 10 16.52 14.51 -6.41
N PRO A 11 17.58 15.32 -6.26
CA PRO A 11 17.53 16.76 -6.51
C PRO A 11 17.41 17.10 -8.00
N ASP A 12 17.83 16.21 -8.89
CA ASP A 12 18.02 16.50 -10.33
C ASP A 12 16.80 16.18 -11.21
N LEU A 13 15.63 16.00 -10.60
CA LEU A 13 14.40 15.73 -11.35
C LEU A 13 13.77 17.04 -11.88
N PRO A 14 13.05 16.98 -13.01
CA PRO A 14 12.23 18.12 -13.46
C PRO A 14 11.27 18.59 -12.36
N VAL A 15 11.05 19.90 -12.25
CA VAL A 15 10.20 20.51 -11.21
C VAL A 15 8.78 19.90 -11.18
N ALA A 16 8.22 19.61 -12.35
CA ALA A 16 6.92 18.95 -12.48
C ALA A 16 6.93 17.55 -11.84
N GLU A 17 7.98 16.77 -12.06
CA GLU A 17 8.13 15.43 -11.48
C GLU A 17 8.35 15.51 -9.97
N ILE A 18 9.18 16.44 -9.48
CA ILE A 18 9.37 16.68 -8.04
C ILE A 18 8.02 16.99 -7.38
N THR A 19 7.22 17.85 -8.00
CA THR A 19 5.90 18.22 -7.47
C THR A 19 4.95 17.02 -7.44
N ALA A 20 4.93 16.21 -8.50
CA ALA A 20 4.15 14.98 -8.54
C ALA A 20 4.59 13.97 -7.46
N ARG A 21 5.91 13.74 -7.31
CA ARG A 21 6.46 12.85 -6.28
C ARG A 21 6.15 13.31 -4.86
N ARG A 22 6.25 14.61 -4.58
CA ARG A 22 5.85 15.19 -3.27
C ARG A 22 4.37 14.94 -2.97
N ARG A 23 3.49 15.08 -3.97
CA ARG A 23 2.06 14.78 -3.82
C ARG A 23 1.83 13.30 -3.51
N ARG A 24 2.46 12.39 -4.27
CA ARG A 24 2.37 10.94 -4.03
C ARG A 24 2.94 10.55 -2.66
N GLN A 25 4.06 11.14 -2.26
CA GLN A 25 4.68 10.91 -0.95
C GLN A 25 3.76 11.32 0.20
N ARG A 26 3.17 12.51 0.14
CA ARG A 26 2.19 12.93 1.15
C ARG A 26 1.00 11.97 1.23
N HIS A 27 0.55 11.45 0.09
CA HIS A 27 -0.53 10.47 0.04
C HIS A 27 -0.14 9.14 0.70
N ALA A 28 1.06 8.65 0.41
CA ALA A 28 1.62 7.44 1.03
C ALA A 28 1.81 7.61 2.55
N GLU A 29 2.35 8.75 3.01
CA GLU A 29 2.51 9.05 4.44
C GLU A 29 1.16 9.08 5.18
N TRP A 30 0.12 9.64 4.55
CA TRP A 30 -1.24 9.60 5.08
C TRP A 30 -1.78 8.17 5.18
N GLY A 31 -1.62 7.36 4.13
CA GLY A 31 -2.03 5.96 4.14
C GLY A 31 -1.34 5.16 5.25
N VAL A 32 -0.03 5.36 5.42
CA VAL A 32 0.76 4.76 6.50
C VAL A 32 0.24 5.16 7.88
N ALA A 33 -0.05 6.45 8.09
CA ALA A 33 -0.59 6.93 9.36
C ALA A 33 -1.95 6.29 9.68
N VAL A 34 -2.87 6.24 8.70
CA VAL A 34 -4.18 5.61 8.85
C VAL A 34 -4.05 4.11 9.14
N ALA A 35 -3.21 3.40 8.39
CA ALA A 35 -2.97 1.96 8.59
C ALA A 35 -2.43 1.68 10.01
N ARG A 36 -1.44 2.45 10.47
CA ARG A 36 -0.88 2.31 11.82
C ARG A 36 -1.91 2.63 12.90
N MET A 37 -2.72 3.69 12.75
CA MET A 37 -3.81 3.99 13.68
C MET A 37 -4.86 2.88 13.73
N GLY A 38 -5.13 2.21 12.60
CA GLY A 38 -6.01 1.05 12.52
C GLY A 38 -5.40 -0.26 13.01
N GLY A 39 -4.15 -0.26 13.48
CA GLY A 39 -3.45 -1.46 13.96
C GLY A 39 -2.93 -2.38 12.85
N ALA A 40 -2.96 -1.95 11.59
CA ALA A 40 -2.39 -2.72 10.49
C ALA A 40 -0.86 -2.73 10.57
N SER A 41 -0.26 -3.89 10.29
CA SER A 41 1.18 -4.00 10.08
C SER A 41 1.52 -3.53 8.67
N LEU A 42 2.59 -2.75 8.55
CA LEU A 42 3.18 -2.39 7.27
C LEU A 42 4.44 -3.24 7.14
N ASP A 43 4.38 -4.27 6.32
CA ASP A 43 5.55 -5.06 5.98
C ASP A 43 6.43 -4.34 4.94
N ASP A 44 7.64 -4.86 4.74
CA ASP A 44 8.61 -4.28 3.83
C ASP A 44 8.12 -4.28 2.37
N SER A 45 7.22 -5.21 2.00
CA SER A 45 6.67 -5.29 0.65
C SER A 45 5.72 -4.13 0.35
N ILE A 46 4.89 -3.75 1.32
CA ILE A 46 4.00 -2.60 1.25
C ILE A 46 4.81 -1.31 1.21
N ILE A 47 5.85 -1.18 2.04
CA ILE A 47 6.73 0.00 2.03
C ILE A 47 7.45 0.14 0.69
N ALA A 48 7.95 -0.97 0.12
CA ALA A 48 8.57 -0.98 -1.20
C ALA A 48 7.58 -0.60 -2.32
N GLY A 49 6.35 -1.13 -2.27
CA GLY A 49 5.28 -0.77 -3.21
C GLY A 49 4.92 0.73 -3.14
N LEU A 50 4.77 1.27 -1.93
CA LEU A 50 4.53 2.70 -1.70
C LEU A 50 5.70 3.55 -2.22
N GLN A 51 6.95 3.11 -2.04
CA GLN A 51 8.11 3.81 -2.60
C GLN A 51 8.11 3.80 -4.14
N ALA A 52 7.74 2.68 -4.76
CA ALA A 52 7.58 2.59 -6.21
C ALA A 52 6.45 3.49 -6.73
N TYR A 53 5.33 3.57 -6.01
CA TYR A 53 4.26 4.53 -6.29
C TYR A 53 4.75 5.98 -6.19
N ILE A 54 5.49 6.34 -5.14
CA ILE A 54 6.08 7.68 -4.98
C ILE A 54 6.95 8.03 -6.19
N ASN A 55 7.80 7.08 -6.60
CA ASN A 55 8.70 7.23 -7.74
C ASN A 55 7.99 7.28 -9.10
N GLY A 56 6.67 7.04 -9.14
CA GLY A 56 5.88 6.99 -10.37
C GLY A 56 6.11 5.72 -11.19
N ILE A 57 6.72 4.70 -10.59
CA ILE A 57 6.94 3.38 -11.22
C ILE A 57 5.64 2.57 -11.20
N LEU A 58 4.89 2.67 -10.10
CA LEU A 58 3.57 2.06 -9.96
C LEU A 58 2.49 3.13 -9.93
N SER A 59 1.35 2.83 -10.53
CA SER A 59 0.10 3.53 -10.28
C SER A 59 -0.50 3.10 -8.92
N ILE A 60 -1.47 3.87 -8.44
CA ILE A 60 -2.22 3.52 -7.23
C ILE A 60 -3.03 2.22 -7.42
N GLU A 61 -3.50 1.96 -8.64
CA GLU A 61 -4.28 0.76 -9.01
C GLU A 61 -3.41 -0.50 -9.06
N GLU A 62 -2.14 -0.38 -9.44
CA GLU A 62 -1.19 -1.48 -9.38
C GLU A 62 -0.74 -1.75 -7.95
N LEU A 63 -0.58 -0.70 -7.14
CA LEU A 63 -0.23 -0.83 -5.72
C LEU A 63 -1.28 -1.64 -4.95
N THR A 64 -2.58 -1.43 -5.18
CA THR A 64 -3.64 -2.20 -4.50
C THR A 64 -3.69 -3.67 -4.89
N ARG A 65 -3.07 -4.04 -6.03
CA ARG A 65 -2.97 -5.44 -6.45
C ARG A 65 -1.86 -6.21 -5.74
N ILE A 66 -0.91 -5.53 -5.10
CA ILE A 66 0.18 -6.17 -4.34
C ILE A 66 -0.40 -6.97 -3.15
N GLU A 67 -1.52 -6.52 -2.56
CA GLU A 67 -2.22 -7.26 -1.48
C GLU A 67 -3.11 -8.40 -1.99
N SER A 68 -3.47 -8.41 -3.29
CA SER A 68 -4.40 -9.38 -3.88
C SER A 68 -3.86 -10.82 -3.89
N GLU A 69 -2.59 -11.05 -3.57
CA GLU A 69 -2.00 -12.39 -3.45
C GLU A 69 -2.19 -12.99 -2.04
N GLN A 70 -2.78 -12.27 -1.08
CA GLN A 70 -3.19 -12.86 0.18
C GLN A 70 -4.33 -13.85 -0.07
N GLN A 71 -3.99 -15.14 -0.06
CA GLN A 71 -4.99 -16.21 -0.10
C GLN A 71 -6.05 -15.95 0.98
N PRO A 72 -7.35 -16.05 0.64
CA PRO A 72 -8.41 -15.91 1.63
C PRO A 72 -8.15 -16.86 2.80
N SER A 73 -8.27 -16.34 4.03
CA SER A 73 -7.95 -17.13 5.22
C SER A 73 -8.78 -18.42 5.26
N PRO A 74 -8.25 -19.52 5.82
CA PRO A 74 -9.00 -20.78 5.95
C PRO A 74 -10.34 -20.60 6.68
N ALA A 75 -10.41 -19.67 7.64
CA ALA A 75 -11.63 -19.32 8.35
C ALA A 75 -12.67 -18.62 7.44
N TYR A 76 -12.21 -17.71 6.57
CA TYR A 76 -13.07 -17.08 5.57
C TYR A 76 -13.60 -18.10 4.56
N LEU A 77 -12.73 -18.98 4.06
CA LEU A 77 -13.11 -20.07 3.14
C LEU A 77 -14.11 -21.05 3.79
N ALA A 78 -13.90 -21.45 5.05
CA ALA A 78 -14.80 -22.30 5.79
C ALA A 78 -16.19 -21.66 5.97
N THR A 79 -16.23 -20.35 6.27
CA THR A 79 -17.47 -19.59 6.43
C THR A 79 -18.26 -19.51 5.12
N LEU A 80 -17.59 -19.20 4.02
CA LEU A 80 -18.18 -19.21 2.67
C LEU A 80 -18.72 -20.60 2.29
N THR A 81 -17.98 -21.65 2.61
CA THR A 81 -18.36 -23.04 2.31
C THR A 81 -19.62 -23.43 3.07
N ARG A 82 -19.68 -23.11 4.37
CA ARG A 82 -20.86 -23.35 5.20
C ARG A 82 -22.09 -22.58 4.68
N HIS A 83 -21.92 -21.33 4.28
CA HIS A 83 -23.00 -20.51 3.73
C HIS A 83 -23.54 -21.08 2.41
N ARG A 84 -22.68 -21.62 1.54
CA ARG A 84 -23.11 -22.29 0.29
C ARG A 84 -23.89 -23.58 0.57
N LEU A 85 -23.44 -24.38 1.54
CA LEU A 85 -24.09 -25.64 1.91
C LEU A 85 -25.42 -25.46 2.65
N SER A 86 -25.64 -24.30 3.29
CA SER A 86 -26.87 -24.01 4.04
C SER A 86 -27.96 -23.34 3.19
N GLY A 87 -27.66 -23.03 1.91
CA GLY A 87 -28.58 -22.39 0.96
C GLY A 87 -29.06 -23.32 -0.16
N SER A 88 -28.85 -24.64 -0.04
CA SER A 88 -29.36 -25.68 -0.96
C SER A 88 -30.42 -26.54 -0.26
#